data_AF-A0A8T7M5R4-F1
#
_entry.id   AF-A0A8T7M5R4-F1
#
_cell.length_a   1.000
_cell.length_b   1.000
_cell.length_c   1.000
_cell.angle_alpha   90.00
_cell.angle_beta   90.00
_cell.angle_gamma   90.00
#
_symmetry.space_group_name_H-M   'P 1'
#
loop_
_entity.id
_entity.type
_entity.pdbx_description
1 polymer ?
#
loop_
_entity_poly.entity_id
_entity_poly.type
_entity_poly.pdbx_seq_one_letter_code
_entity_poly.pdbx_strand_id
1 'polypeptide(L)'
;MTFLASKAPTKPTIFLTITLSLTVILNSLTSTPAMAANSTSQAINSFADPNFYNVWQHSDQAIVDNKASRSWYWGPKPLGDGFYEEYSDSTPYGSRLVQYFDKSRMEINDSSKPEAITNGLIVVEMITGALQKGDASFEARTPADISVAGDPGNAFPTYASLNKYYNISLGYQVGATVQTTLASTGIQPQYAFNDPQAKIATIQHNMGIPAAFWNFLNKTGPVYNNGQYTDALINNWLFSTGYPITEAYWTKVKVAGKEKDVLFQAFERRILTYTPSNPDGYKVEMGNVGQHYVKWRYQGKLPAYNSPILPIFAGTQPEWYEVTSDMLNVRTGPGTSFPNPTQTDVLPYLQQLYKGNHIQALKTVKGEKLDGANDNWLQFYENPDLFVYSGNVKKLTLPDMPTPPQTFSGPWVAVSLSKQMMAVYDGPKLLYKSLISSGVSRPGDPTRDFSTPTGSFKIEGSYRPKSQAMTGGASDKANPDYYRLEQVRNVSYFHEDYSIHGTYWHASFGIYPRSHGCVNATVYDAGLIYQLKAGTTVFIYM
;
A
#
# COMPACT_ATOMS: atom_id res chain seq x y z
N MET A 1 69.21 -49.21 13.03
CA MET A 1 68.40 -49.67 11.88
C MET A 1 67.84 -48.44 11.19
N THR A 2 68.24 -48.29 9.92
CA THR A 2 67.62 -47.57 8.77
C THR A 2 66.10 -47.32 8.86
N PHE A 3 65.43 -46.30 8.29
CA PHE A 3 65.69 -45.35 7.17
C PHE A 3 64.58 -44.22 7.14
N LEU A 4 64.90 -43.06 6.52
CA LEU A 4 64.05 -42.06 5.77
C LEU A 4 62.90 -41.30 6.49
N ALA A 5 62.88 -39.96 6.65
CA ALA A 5 62.90 -38.80 5.73
C ALA A 5 61.55 -38.41 5.09
N SER A 6 60.94 -37.27 5.52
CA SER A 6 60.36 -36.25 4.61
C SER A 6 60.06 -34.92 5.36
N LYS A 7 60.62 -33.81 4.84
CA LYS A 7 60.34 -32.42 5.21
C LYS A 7 58.99 -31.95 4.65
N ALA A 8 58.29 -31.07 5.37
CA ALA A 8 57.32 -30.12 4.81
C ALA A 8 57.65 -28.69 5.32
N PRO A 9 57.58 -27.64 4.48
CA PRO A 9 58.00 -26.29 4.84
C PRO A 9 56.87 -25.43 5.42
N THR A 10 57.27 -24.50 6.28
CA THR A 10 56.50 -23.43 6.92
C THR A 10 55.94 -22.41 5.92
N LYS A 11 54.66 -22.03 6.08
CA LYS A 11 54.02 -20.91 5.35
C LYS A 11 54.45 -19.55 5.94
N PRO A 12 54.71 -18.51 5.11
CA PRO A 12 54.86 -17.15 5.59
C PRO A 12 53.49 -16.43 5.64
N THR A 13 53.30 -15.62 6.68
CA THR A 13 52.15 -14.73 6.87
C THR A 13 52.36 -13.45 6.04
N ILE A 14 51.48 -13.17 5.07
CA ILE A 14 51.47 -11.92 4.30
C ILE A 14 50.35 -11.02 4.85
N PHE A 15 50.73 -9.85 5.36
CA PHE A 15 49.82 -8.73 5.62
C PHE A 15 49.37 -8.14 4.28
N LEU A 16 48.06 -8.15 4.01
CA LEU A 16 47.47 -7.48 2.85
C LEU A 16 46.83 -6.16 3.30
N THR A 17 47.54 -5.06 3.07
CA THR A 17 47.01 -3.70 3.11
C THR A 17 46.10 -3.50 1.90
N ILE A 18 44.80 -3.31 2.10
CA ILE A 18 43.86 -3.00 1.01
C ILE A 18 43.85 -1.50 0.80
N THR A 19 44.56 -1.04 -0.23
CA THR A 19 44.44 0.30 -0.81
C THR A 19 43.36 0.26 -1.88
N LEU A 20 42.22 0.92 -1.68
CA LEU A 20 41.14 0.98 -2.67
C LEU A 20 41.46 2.09 -3.69
N SER A 21 42.01 1.74 -4.84
CA SER A 21 42.22 2.67 -5.97
C SER A 21 41.01 2.60 -6.91
N LEU A 22 40.29 3.72 -7.01
CA LEU A 22 39.13 3.89 -7.89
C LEU A 22 39.61 4.02 -9.35
N THR A 23 39.35 3.00 -10.19
CA THR A 23 39.57 3.09 -11.65
C THR A 23 38.24 3.39 -12.33
N VAL A 24 38.13 4.57 -12.96
CA VAL A 24 36.98 4.96 -13.77
C VAL A 24 37.15 4.34 -15.16
N ILE A 25 36.28 3.39 -15.51
CA ILE A 25 36.14 2.90 -16.89
C ILE A 25 34.96 3.65 -17.52
N LEU A 26 35.25 4.60 -18.42
CA LEU A 26 34.25 5.18 -19.31
C LEU A 26 33.92 4.14 -20.39
N ASN A 27 32.74 3.52 -20.30
CA ASN A 27 32.11 2.86 -21.43
C ASN A 27 30.97 3.76 -21.95
N SER A 28 31.18 4.36 -23.11
CA SER A 28 30.14 5.03 -23.89
C SER A 28 29.18 3.97 -24.44
N LEU A 29 28.04 3.77 -23.78
CA LEU A 29 26.93 2.98 -24.30
C LEU A 29 25.81 3.93 -24.74
N THR A 30 25.56 3.97 -26.03
CA THR A 30 24.31 4.47 -26.61
C THR A 30 23.18 3.56 -26.09
N SER A 31 22.38 4.05 -25.14
CA SER A 31 21.26 3.29 -24.61
C SER A 31 20.13 3.22 -25.63
N THR A 32 19.82 2.00 -26.08
CA THR A 32 18.57 1.72 -26.79
C THR A 32 17.38 1.81 -25.83
N PRO A 33 16.19 2.30 -26.26
CA PRO A 33 15.02 2.53 -25.41
C PRO A 33 14.48 1.28 -24.68
N ALA A 34 14.82 0.06 -25.14
CA ALA A 34 14.36 -1.19 -24.54
C ALA A 34 14.94 -1.48 -23.13
N MET A 35 16.18 -1.02 -22.84
CA MET A 35 16.77 -1.24 -21.51
C MET A 35 16.19 -0.29 -20.45
N ALA A 36 15.82 0.92 -20.84
CA ALA A 36 15.17 1.88 -19.94
C ALA A 36 13.80 1.36 -19.49
N ALA A 37 12.97 0.85 -20.41
CA ALA A 37 11.67 0.27 -20.08
C ALA A 37 11.74 -0.93 -19.11
N ASN A 38 12.77 -1.78 -19.25
CA ASN A 38 13.00 -2.91 -18.34
C ASN A 38 13.48 -2.48 -16.94
N SER A 39 14.25 -1.40 -16.82
CA SER A 39 14.64 -0.88 -15.50
C SER A 39 13.49 -0.19 -14.76
N THR A 40 12.61 0.52 -15.48
CA THR A 40 11.42 1.15 -14.87
C THR A 40 10.40 0.11 -14.44
N SER A 41 10.17 -0.94 -15.25
CA SER A 41 9.24 -2.02 -14.88
C SER A 41 9.73 -2.79 -13.64
N GLN A 42 11.03 -3.03 -13.52
CA GLN A 42 11.61 -3.70 -12.35
C GLN A 42 11.54 -2.83 -11.08
N ALA A 43 11.68 -1.51 -11.19
CA ALA A 43 11.50 -0.58 -10.08
C ALA A 43 10.03 -0.52 -9.63
N ILE A 44 9.07 -0.40 -10.55
CA ILE A 44 7.62 -0.41 -10.26
C ILE A 44 7.22 -1.71 -9.57
N ASN A 45 7.75 -2.85 -10.00
CA ASN A 45 7.45 -4.16 -9.42
C ASN A 45 7.89 -4.33 -7.96
N SER A 46 8.71 -3.41 -7.43
CA SER A 46 9.09 -3.39 -6.00
C SER A 46 8.11 -2.62 -5.10
N PHE A 47 7.18 -1.86 -5.69
CA PHE A 47 6.16 -1.10 -4.96
C PHE A 47 4.86 -1.89 -4.88
N ALA A 48 4.20 -1.85 -3.72
CA ALA A 48 2.96 -2.58 -3.51
C ALA A 48 1.75 -1.91 -4.16
N ASP A 49 1.84 -0.61 -4.47
CA ASP A 49 0.83 0.15 -5.20
C ASP A 49 1.51 1.18 -6.12
N PRO A 50 1.02 1.38 -7.36
CA PRO A 50 1.57 2.40 -8.26
C PRO A 50 1.55 3.83 -7.68
N ASN A 51 0.59 4.15 -6.80
CA ASN A 51 0.54 5.44 -6.14
C ASN A 51 1.68 5.62 -5.13
N PHE A 52 2.15 4.55 -4.47
CA PHE A 52 3.36 4.62 -3.65
C PHE A 52 4.59 4.96 -4.50
N TYR A 53 4.71 4.34 -5.68
CA TYR A 53 5.76 4.67 -6.64
C TYR A 53 5.65 6.13 -7.09
N ASN A 54 4.44 6.63 -7.37
CA ASN A 54 4.23 8.03 -7.78
C ASN A 54 4.69 9.03 -6.72
N VAL A 55 4.42 8.75 -5.45
CA VAL A 55 4.90 9.58 -4.33
C VAL A 55 6.43 9.50 -4.19
N TRP A 56 7.00 8.30 -4.30
CA TRP A 56 8.44 8.10 -4.16
C TRP A 56 9.22 8.76 -5.30
N GLN A 57 8.81 8.52 -6.55
CA GLN A 57 9.53 8.96 -7.74
C GLN A 57 9.63 10.50 -7.78
N HIS A 58 8.58 11.19 -7.34
CA HIS A 58 8.54 12.65 -7.29
C HIS A 58 9.77 13.21 -6.58
N SER A 59 10.05 12.72 -5.38
CA SER A 59 11.15 13.22 -4.54
C SER A 59 12.49 12.51 -4.74
N ASP A 60 12.52 11.19 -4.96
CA ASP A 60 13.76 10.41 -4.79
C ASP A 60 14.34 9.87 -6.11
N GLN A 61 13.56 9.84 -7.21
CA GLN A 61 14.04 9.39 -8.53
C GLN A 61 15.20 10.25 -9.05
N ALA A 62 15.14 11.57 -8.84
CA ALA A 62 16.22 12.47 -9.24
C ALA A 62 17.56 12.16 -8.53
N ILE A 63 17.54 11.58 -7.33
CA ILE A 63 18.76 11.13 -6.66
C ILE A 63 19.26 9.84 -7.31
N VAL A 64 18.36 8.88 -7.57
CA VAL A 64 18.68 7.60 -8.24
C VAL A 64 19.36 7.81 -9.59
N ASP A 65 18.83 8.75 -10.39
CA ASP A 65 19.35 9.04 -11.73
C ASP A 65 20.49 10.06 -11.74
N ASN A 66 21.07 10.37 -10.56
CA ASN A 66 22.15 11.34 -10.38
C ASN A 66 21.84 12.74 -10.94
N LYS A 67 20.55 13.13 -10.95
CA LYS A 67 20.08 14.47 -11.33
C LYS A 67 20.05 15.45 -10.15
N ALA A 68 20.10 14.95 -8.92
CA ALA A 68 20.16 15.73 -7.70
C ALA A 68 21.18 15.13 -6.70
N SER A 69 21.88 16.00 -5.96
CA SER A 69 22.74 15.60 -4.84
C SER A 69 22.21 16.21 -3.55
N ARG A 70 21.41 15.43 -2.83
CA ARG A 70 20.76 15.79 -1.54
C ARG A 70 20.36 14.54 -0.76
N SER A 71 20.00 14.72 0.51
CA SER A 71 19.45 13.65 1.35
C SER A 71 18.10 13.09 0.84
N TRP A 72 17.84 11.83 1.18
CA TRP A 72 16.64 11.08 0.79
C TRP A 72 15.40 11.49 1.60
N TYR A 73 14.23 11.50 0.95
CA TYR A 73 12.93 11.69 1.61
C TYR A 73 12.28 10.36 2.04
N TRP A 74 12.53 9.30 1.29
CA TRP A 74 12.03 7.94 1.54
C TRP A 74 13.18 6.94 1.68
N GLY A 75 14.15 7.01 0.77
CA GLY A 75 15.27 6.07 0.68
C GLY A 75 15.43 5.52 -0.74
N PRO A 76 16.49 4.74 -1.00
CA PRO A 76 16.82 4.27 -2.34
C PRO A 76 15.80 3.27 -2.91
N LYS A 77 15.04 2.57 -2.05
CA LYS A 77 13.99 1.60 -2.40
C LYS A 77 13.12 1.26 -1.18
N PRO A 78 11.97 0.59 -1.36
CA PRO A 78 11.24 -0.02 -0.25
C PRO A 78 12.11 -1.00 0.55
N LEU A 79 11.88 -1.09 1.86
CA LEU A 79 12.52 -2.05 2.76
C LEU A 79 12.08 -3.50 2.52
N GLY A 80 10.92 -3.68 1.88
CA GLY A 80 10.36 -4.96 1.52
C GLY A 80 9.08 -4.79 0.70
N ASP A 81 8.44 -5.91 0.39
CA ASP A 81 7.10 -5.91 -0.19
C ASP A 81 6.13 -5.16 0.75
N GLY A 82 5.14 -4.48 0.19
CA GLY A 82 4.03 -3.97 1.00
C GLY A 82 3.10 -5.09 1.45
N PHE A 83 2.41 -4.86 2.56
CA PHE A 83 1.52 -5.85 3.18
C PHE A 83 0.37 -5.13 3.88
N TYR A 84 -0.62 -5.89 4.34
CA TYR A 84 -1.78 -5.32 5.02
C TYR A 84 -1.59 -5.29 6.53
N GLU A 85 -1.93 -4.15 7.12
CA GLU A 85 -2.10 -3.98 8.56
C GLU A 85 -3.58 -3.89 8.89
N GLU A 86 -4.00 -4.48 10.00
CA GLU A 86 -5.36 -4.27 10.53
C GLU A 86 -5.60 -2.77 10.77
N TYR A 87 -6.72 -2.27 10.24
CA TYR A 87 -7.19 -0.91 10.38
C TYR A 87 -8.72 -0.90 10.34
N SER A 88 -9.36 -0.83 11.51
CA SER A 88 -10.80 -1.12 11.69
C SER A 88 -11.72 -0.26 10.81
N ASP A 89 -11.34 0.98 10.55
CA ASP A 89 -12.13 1.95 9.78
C ASP A 89 -11.85 1.88 8.27
N SER A 90 -10.96 0.99 7.85
CA SER A 90 -10.67 0.77 6.43
C SER A 90 -11.82 0.03 5.77
N THR A 91 -12.36 0.61 4.71
CA THR A 91 -13.42 -0.04 3.93
C THR A 91 -12.88 -0.65 2.64
N PRO A 92 -13.46 -1.78 2.17
CA PRO A 92 -14.43 -2.65 2.85
C PRO A 92 -13.78 -3.77 3.70
N TYR A 93 -12.46 -3.79 3.88
CA TYR A 93 -11.73 -4.97 4.39
C TYR A 93 -11.22 -4.89 5.85
N GLY A 94 -11.34 -3.74 6.52
CA GLY A 94 -10.80 -3.57 7.87
C GLY A 94 -9.27 -3.65 7.94
N SER A 95 -8.59 -3.37 6.82
CA SER A 95 -7.13 -3.40 6.73
C SER A 95 -6.59 -2.34 5.76
N ARG A 96 -5.48 -1.72 6.11
CA ARG A 96 -4.76 -0.75 5.27
C ARG A 96 -3.56 -1.41 4.58
N LEU A 97 -3.32 -1.07 3.32
CA LEU A 97 -2.08 -1.44 2.64
C LEU A 97 -0.97 -0.54 3.15
N VAL A 98 0.18 -1.10 3.55
CA VAL A 98 1.37 -0.33 3.95
C VAL A 98 2.60 -0.79 3.18
N GLN A 99 3.54 0.13 2.99
CA GLN A 99 4.89 -0.22 2.55
C GLN A 99 5.93 0.65 3.27
N TYR A 100 7.01 0.00 3.73
CA TYR A 100 8.04 0.62 4.54
C TYR A 100 9.25 1.04 3.70
N PHE A 101 9.84 2.15 4.09
CA PHE A 101 11.02 2.78 3.50
C PHE A 101 12.02 3.13 4.60
N ASP A 102 13.23 3.57 4.25
CA ASP A 102 14.23 3.94 5.25
C ASP A 102 13.70 5.05 6.18
N LYS A 103 13.12 6.09 5.56
CA LYS A 103 12.71 7.32 6.22
C LYS A 103 11.24 7.32 6.65
N SER A 104 10.43 6.31 6.30
CA SER A 104 8.98 6.32 6.57
C SER A 104 8.29 4.97 6.34
N ARG A 105 6.94 4.98 6.39
CA ARG A 105 6.07 4.16 5.57
C ARG A 105 5.12 5.03 4.71
N MET A 106 4.57 4.44 3.66
CA MET A 106 3.35 4.92 2.99
C MET A 106 2.20 3.97 3.33
N GLU A 107 0.98 4.48 3.36
CA GLU A 107 -0.21 3.68 3.64
C GLU A 107 -1.43 4.14 2.83
N ILE A 108 -2.30 3.20 2.49
CA ILE A 108 -3.65 3.43 1.95
C ILE A 108 -4.62 2.97 3.04
N ASN A 109 -5.14 3.94 3.81
CA ASN A 109 -6.04 3.66 4.93
C ASN A 109 -7.44 3.26 4.48
N ASP A 110 -7.90 3.72 3.31
CA ASP A 110 -9.19 3.38 2.73
C ASP A 110 -8.97 2.82 1.32
N SER A 111 -9.20 1.51 1.14
CA SER A 111 -8.97 0.87 -0.16
C SER A 111 -9.92 1.39 -1.24
N SER A 112 -11.02 2.04 -0.85
CA SER A 112 -11.92 2.76 -1.76
C SER A 112 -11.31 4.08 -2.28
N LYS A 113 -10.21 4.57 -1.70
CA LYS A 113 -9.48 5.82 -2.06
C LYS A 113 -7.95 5.62 -2.09
N PRO A 114 -7.39 4.77 -2.98
CA PRO A 114 -5.95 4.47 -3.04
C PRO A 114 -5.09 5.67 -3.42
N GLU A 115 -5.66 6.71 -4.01
CA GLU A 115 -5.01 7.99 -4.27
C GLU A 115 -4.77 8.80 -2.98
N ALA A 116 -5.52 8.51 -1.91
CA ALA A 116 -5.38 9.16 -0.61
C ALA A 116 -4.22 8.52 0.19
N ILE A 117 -3.01 8.59 -0.37
CA ILE A 117 -1.80 8.13 0.32
C ILE A 117 -1.61 8.96 1.57
N THR A 118 -1.36 8.29 2.68
CA THR A 118 -0.91 8.95 3.92
C THR A 118 0.44 8.40 4.34
N ASN A 119 1.02 9.09 5.33
CA ASN A 119 2.17 8.64 6.06
C ASN A 119 1.69 8.40 7.49
N GLY A 120 1.90 7.19 8.00
CA GLY A 120 1.57 6.86 9.38
C GLY A 120 2.24 7.83 10.36
N LEU A 121 1.62 8.06 11.51
CA LEU A 121 2.14 8.89 12.60
C LEU A 121 3.27 8.17 13.36
N ILE A 122 4.18 7.53 12.63
CA ILE A 122 5.11 6.52 13.13
C ILE A 122 6.05 7.04 14.21
N VAL A 123 6.36 8.34 14.22
CA VAL A 123 7.16 8.95 15.30
C VAL A 123 6.31 9.18 16.54
N VAL A 124 5.06 9.63 16.39
CA VAL A 124 4.10 9.72 17.50
C VAL A 124 3.93 8.34 18.15
N GLU A 125 3.66 7.32 17.36
CA GLU A 125 3.46 5.95 17.83
C GLU A 125 4.70 5.42 18.57
N MET A 126 5.92 5.65 18.07
CA MET A 126 7.16 5.24 18.75
C MET A 126 7.44 6.03 20.04
N ILE A 127 7.10 7.30 20.11
CA ILE A 127 7.28 8.14 21.31
C ILE A 127 6.24 7.79 22.38
N THR A 128 4.99 7.60 21.98
CA THR A 128 3.86 7.40 22.90
C THR A 128 3.63 5.95 23.26
N GLY A 129 4.04 5.02 22.40
CA GLY A 129 3.65 3.61 22.50
C GLY A 129 2.23 3.32 22.00
N ALA A 130 1.49 4.32 21.49
CA ALA A 130 0.12 4.13 21.01
C ALA A 130 0.13 3.74 19.52
N LEU A 131 0.12 2.44 19.24
CA LEU A 131 0.08 1.89 17.88
C LEU A 131 -1.32 2.09 17.27
N GLN A 132 -1.42 2.77 16.13
CA GLN A 132 -2.72 3.04 15.51
C GLN A 132 -3.32 1.78 14.85
N LYS A 133 -4.59 1.49 15.17
CA LYS A 133 -5.40 0.35 14.69
C LYS A 133 -6.70 0.78 13.99
N GLY A 134 -7.00 2.07 13.95
CA GLY A 134 -8.14 2.70 13.30
C GLY A 134 -8.04 4.22 13.45
N ASP A 135 -9.04 4.97 13.00
CA ASP A 135 -9.05 6.44 13.04
C ASP A 135 -8.94 6.95 14.48
N ALA A 136 -9.61 6.29 15.41
CA ALA A 136 -9.59 6.58 16.85
C ALA A 136 -9.23 5.36 17.73
N SER A 137 -8.75 4.27 17.13
CA SER A 137 -8.42 3.01 17.81
C SER A 137 -6.92 2.82 17.92
N PHE A 138 -6.44 2.48 19.12
CA PHE A 138 -5.00 2.34 19.42
C PHE A 138 -4.71 1.12 20.29
N GLU A 139 -3.62 0.43 19.99
CA GLU A 139 -3.02 -0.64 20.80
C GLU A 139 -1.86 -0.06 21.63
N ALA A 140 -1.87 -0.25 22.95
CA ALA A 140 -0.79 0.21 23.81
C ALA A 140 0.44 -0.72 23.72
N ARG A 141 1.62 -0.13 23.57
CA ARG A 141 2.93 -0.80 23.56
C ARG A 141 3.93 0.00 24.39
N THR A 142 5.06 -0.64 24.73
CA THR A 142 6.20 0.08 25.30
C THR A 142 6.76 1.06 24.26
N PRO A 143 6.98 2.34 24.60
CA PRO A 143 7.65 3.30 23.74
C PRO A 143 9.02 2.80 23.23
N ALA A 144 9.43 3.23 22.04
CA ALA A 144 10.60 2.66 21.38
C ALA A 144 11.91 3.13 22.03
N ASP A 145 12.65 2.19 22.61
CA ASP A 145 14.02 2.42 23.09
C ASP A 145 15.03 2.31 21.94
N ILE A 146 14.93 3.24 20.99
CA ILE A 146 15.77 3.34 19.80
C ILE A 146 16.24 4.79 19.68
N SER A 147 17.54 4.99 19.43
CA SER A 147 18.13 6.32 19.24
C SER A 147 17.49 7.09 18.08
N VAL A 148 17.12 8.35 18.32
CA VAL A 148 16.51 9.22 17.30
C VAL A 148 17.53 9.90 16.39
N ALA A 149 18.79 9.98 16.83
CA ALA A 149 19.88 10.63 16.10
C ALA A 149 21.19 9.85 16.26
N GLY A 150 22.07 9.99 15.26
CA GLY A 150 23.38 9.36 15.24
C GLY A 150 23.38 7.91 14.74
N ASP A 151 24.53 7.26 14.90
CA ASP A 151 24.76 5.85 14.58
C ASP A 151 23.88 4.93 15.43
N PRO A 152 23.55 3.72 14.94
CA PRO A 152 22.91 2.69 15.78
C PRO A 152 23.72 2.43 17.06
N GLY A 153 23.05 2.44 18.21
CA GLY A 153 23.66 2.15 19.52
C GLY A 153 23.97 3.38 20.37
N ASN A 154 23.70 4.59 19.91
CA ASN A 154 23.61 5.75 20.81
C ASN A 154 22.54 5.47 21.88
N ALA A 155 22.85 5.73 23.16
CA ALA A 155 21.92 5.44 24.26
C ALA A 155 20.86 6.54 24.47
N PHE A 156 21.07 7.73 23.89
CA PHE A 156 20.22 8.90 24.08
C PHE A 156 20.42 9.92 22.93
N PRO A 157 19.40 10.71 22.53
CA PRO A 157 18.00 10.55 22.90
C PRO A 157 17.36 9.37 22.18
N THR A 158 16.43 8.69 22.85
CA THR A 158 15.57 7.65 22.26
C THR A 158 14.13 8.13 22.13
N TYR A 159 13.31 7.50 21.27
CA TYR A 159 11.89 7.88 21.16
C TYR A 159 11.17 7.78 22.50
N ALA A 160 11.44 6.73 23.27
CA ALA A 160 10.92 6.57 24.64
C ALA A 160 11.31 7.75 25.55
N SER A 161 12.56 8.22 25.46
CA SER A 161 13.03 9.36 26.25
C SER A 161 12.37 10.69 25.86
N LEU A 162 11.82 10.81 24.64
CA LEU A 162 11.11 11.99 24.16
C LEU A 162 9.66 12.06 24.65
N ASN A 163 9.11 10.98 25.23
CA ASN A 163 7.73 10.94 25.71
C ASN A 163 7.41 12.09 26.68
N LYS A 164 8.35 12.41 27.59
CA LYS A 164 8.24 13.54 28.54
C LYS A 164 8.23 14.94 27.91
N TYR A 165 8.58 15.05 26.62
CA TYR A 165 8.63 16.31 25.88
C TYR A 165 7.59 16.38 24.74
N TYR A 166 6.82 15.30 24.55
CA TYR A 166 5.79 15.22 23.53
C TYR A 166 4.71 16.27 23.78
N ASN A 167 4.48 17.15 22.80
CA ASN A 167 3.53 18.26 22.87
C ASN A 167 3.77 19.26 24.03
N ILE A 168 5.02 19.37 24.50
CA ILE A 168 5.43 20.38 25.47
C ILE A 168 6.22 21.49 24.78
N SER A 169 5.63 22.70 24.74
CA SER A 169 6.26 23.90 24.19
C SER A 169 7.21 24.54 25.20
N LEU A 170 8.32 25.11 24.72
CA LEU A 170 9.20 25.98 25.51
C LEU A 170 8.92 27.46 25.29
N GLY A 171 7.89 27.81 24.50
CA GLY A 171 7.46 29.18 24.27
C GLY A 171 8.41 29.99 23.38
N TYR A 172 9.19 29.33 22.52
CA TYR A 172 10.06 30.03 21.57
C TYR A 172 9.29 31.01 20.70
N GLN A 173 9.92 32.14 20.40
CA GLN A 173 9.42 33.15 19.47
C GLN A 173 10.20 33.10 18.16
N VAL A 174 9.61 33.58 17.07
CA VAL A 174 10.31 33.73 15.79
C VAL A 174 11.55 34.61 15.98
N GLY A 175 12.69 34.16 15.45
CA GLY A 175 14.00 34.80 15.61
C GLY A 175 14.78 34.39 16.86
N ALA A 176 14.14 33.74 17.84
CA ALA A 176 14.85 33.14 18.98
C ALA A 176 15.83 32.07 18.50
N THR A 177 16.95 31.88 19.21
CA THR A 177 17.92 30.82 18.88
C THR A 177 17.69 29.62 19.78
N VAL A 178 17.72 28.42 19.22
CA VAL A 178 17.70 27.18 20.02
C VAL A 178 19.01 27.05 20.79
N GLN A 179 18.93 27.23 22.11
CA GLN A 179 20.04 27.20 23.07
C GLN A 179 19.87 26.11 24.14
N THR A 180 19.04 25.11 23.85
CA THR A 180 18.78 23.99 24.75
C THR A 180 19.46 22.74 24.22
N THR A 181 20.17 22.05 25.10
CA THR A 181 20.70 20.71 24.82
C THR A 181 19.87 19.69 25.58
N LEU A 182 19.46 18.64 24.88
CA LEU A 182 18.81 17.51 25.49
C LEU A 182 19.85 16.44 25.82
N ALA A 183 19.96 16.13 27.12
CA ALA A 183 20.80 15.08 27.67
C ALA A 183 19.97 14.08 28.48
N SER A 184 20.58 12.94 28.86
CA SER A 184 19.91 11.90 29.67
C SER A 184 19.40 12.42 31.01
N THR A 185 20.05 13.44 31.57
CA THR A 185 19.66 14.13 32.82
C THR A 185 18.56 15.18 32.64
N GLY A 186 18.15 15.48 31.41
CA GLY A 186 17.11 16.48 31.11
C GLY A 186 17.56 17.57 30.14
N ILE A 187 16.75 18.63 30.05
CA ILE A 187 17.08 19.81 29.26
C ILE A 187 18.13 20.62 30.03
N GLN A 188 19.25 20.90 29.38
CA GLN A 188 20.31 21.75 29.90
C GLN A 188 20.39 23.02 29.05
N PRO A 189 20.52 24.21 29.67
CA PRO A 189 20.89 25.40 28.93
C PRO A 189 22.30 25.21 28.37
N GLN A 190 22.49 25.38 27.05
CA GLN A 190 23.82 25.31 26.46
C GLN A 190 24.08 26.46 25.47
N TYR A 191 25.31 26.96 25.57
CA TYR A 191 25.88 28.09 24.84
C TYR A 191 26.90 27.62 23.77
N ALA A 192 27.06 28.44 22.73
CA ALA A 192 28.27 28.67 21.90
C ALA A 192 28.20 28.41 20.38
N PHE A 193 27.08 28.02 19.78
CA PHE A 193 26.91 28.14 18.32
C PHE A 193 25.91 29.25 18.03
N ASN A 194 26.42 30.44 17.66
CA ASN A 194 25.60 31.45 16.97
C ASN A 194 25.41 30.99 15.53
N ASP A 195 24.67 29.90 15.36
CA ASP A 195 24.33 29.35 14.07
C ASP A 195 23.01 29.99 13.60
N PRO A 196 23.02 30.77 12.50
CA PRO A 196 21.79 31.31 11.93
C PRO A 196 20.76 30.22 11.60
N GLN A 197 21.19 28.98 11.33
CA GLN A 197 20.32 27.85 11.02
C GLN A 197 19.57 27.32 12.25
N ALA A 198 20.03 27.64 13.47
CA ALA A 198 19.34 27.32 14.73
C ALA A 198 18.33 28.39 15.18
N LYS A 199 18.14 29.47 14.42
CA LYS A 199 17.11 30.46 14.70
C LYS A 199 15.74 29.94 14.32
N ILE A 200 14.74 30.16 15.16
CA ILE A 200 13.35 29.80 14.88
C ILE A 200 12.85 30.63 13.71
N ALA A 201 12.51 29.96 12.61
CA ALA A 201 12.01 30.58 11.40
C ALA A 201 10.48 30.72 11.39
N THR A 202 9.79 29.76 12.01
CA THR A 202 8.32 29.76 12.09
C THR A 202 7.85 29.02 13.34
N ILE A 203 6.61 29.30 13.77
CA ILE A 203 5.91 28.54 14.80
C ILE A 203 4.81 27.73 14.13
N GLN A 204 4.79 26.42 14.37
CA GLN A 204 3.75 25.51 13.91
C GLN A 204 3.31 24.66 15.08
N HIS A 205 2.01 24.50 15.29
CA HIS A 205 1.47 23.71 16.39
C HIS A 205 2.09 24.07 17.77
N ASN A 206 2.25 25.38 18.03
CA ASN A 206 2.88 25.94 19.23
C ASN A 206 4.36 25.57 19.47
N MET A 207 5.08 25.11 18.45
CA MET A 207 6.50 24.77 18.53
C MET A 207 7.33 25.52 17.50
N GLY A 208 8.55 25.89 17.89
CA GLY A 208 9.49 26.56 17.00
C GLY A 208 10.14 25.59 16.04
N ILE A 209 10.11 25.91 14.74
CA ILE A 209 10.87 25.20 13.71
C ILE A 209 12.12 26.05 13.37
N PRO A 210 13.34 25.55 13.62
CA PRO A 210 14.57 26.20 13.21
C PRO A 210 14.70 26.41 11.69
N ALA A 211 15.44 27.45 11.30
CA ALA A 211 15.68 27.81 9.90
C ALA A 211 16.30 26.67 9.09
N ALA A 212 17.19 25.86 9.67
CA ALA A 212 17.73 24.67 9.02
C ALA A 212 16.62 23.76 8.47
N PHE A 213 15.68 23.42 9.34
CA PHE A 213 14.58 22.53 9.03
C PHE A 213 13.54 23.22 8.15
N TRP A 214 13.19 24.48 8.44
CA TRP A 214 12.20 25.19 7.64
C TRP A 214 12.65 25.38 6.18
N ASN A 215 13.91 25.72 5.95
CA ASN A 215 14.48 25.83 4.60
C ASN A 215 14.51 24.47 3.89
N PHE A 216 14.85 23.40 4.60
CA PHE A 216 14.81 22.03 4.06
C PHE A 216 13.39 21.62 3.65
N LEU A 217 12.40 21.89 4.50
CA LEU A 217 11.00 21.52 4.28
C LEU A 217 10.35 22.28 3.12
N ASN A 218 10.85 23.47 2.79
CA ASN A 218 10.34 24.29 1.69
C ASN A 218 11.28 24.28 0.46
N LYS A 219 12.22 23.32 0.40
CA LYS A 219 13.23 23.28 -0.65
C LYS A 219 12.62 22.89 -1.99
N THR A 220 12.99 23.65 -3.03
CA THR A 220 12.73 23.31 -4.43
C THR A 220 13.98 22.70 -5.08
N GLY A 221 13.77 21.96 -6.16
CA GLY A 221 14.85 21.40 -6.99
C GLY A 221 14.32 20.33 -7.94
N PRO A 222 15.22 19.55 -8.55
CA PRO A 222 14.83 18.54 -9.52
C PRO A 222 13.92 17.47 -8.89
N VAL A 223 12.72 17.33 -9.45
CA VAL A 223 11.72 16.29 -9.17
C VAL A 223 11.36 15.55 -10.45
N TYR A 224 10.82 14.34 -10.33
CA TYR A 224 10.42 13.53 -11.48
C TYR A 224 8.91 13.29 -11.50
N ASN A 225 8.23 13.68 -12.57
CA ASN A 225 6.80 13.45 -12.76
C ASN A 225 6.53 12.95 -14.18
N ASN A 226 5.82 11.83 -14.30
CA ASN A 226 5.30 11.32 -15.58
C ASN A 226 6.32 11.29 -16.73
N GLY A 227 7.55 10.82 -16.48
CA GLY A 227 8.58 10.73 -17.52
C GLY A 227 9.47 11.96 -17.68
N GLN A 228 9.25 13.04 -16.93
CA GLN A 228 9.95 14.31 -17.10
C GLN A 228 10.55 14.81 -15.77
N TYR A 229 11.68 15.51 -15.86
CA TYR A 229 12.23 16.26 -14.72
C TYR A 229 11.86 17.73 -14.82
N THR A 230 11.46 18.31 -13.70
CA THR A 230 11.23 19.74 -13.55
C THR A 230 11.78 20.22 -12.21
N ASP A 231 12.11 21.50 -12.10
CA ASP A 231 12.36 22.12 -10.79
C ASP A 231 11.03 22.49 -10.15
N ALA A 232 10.72 21.87 -9.00
CA ALA A 232 9.53 22.15 -8.22
C ALA A 232 9.79 21.93 -6.73
N LEU A 233 8.76 22.13 -5.89
CA LEU A 233 8.83 21.74 -4.48
C LEU A 233 9.12 20.24 -4.37
N ILE A 234 10.17 19.87 -3.63
CA ILE A 234 10.63 18.47 -3.56
C ILE A 234 9.59 17.57 -2.89
N ASN A 235 8.91 18.08 -1.87
CA ASN A 235 7.81 17.39 -1.21
C ASN A 235 6.96 18.38 -0.41
N ASN A 236 5.66 18.11 -0.27
CA ASN A 236 4.82 18.83 0.68
C ASN A 236 5.23 18.42 2.11
N TRP A 237 5.73 19.38 2.89
CA TRP A 237 6.25 19.11 4.23
C TRP A 237 5.18 18.55 5.18
N LEU A 238 3.94 19.05 5.11
CA LEU A 238 2.88 18.58 6.00
C LEU A 238 2.52 17.12 5.71
N PHE A 239 2.54 16.74 4.43
CA PHE A 239 2.36 15.36 4.00
C PHE A 239 3.52 14.45 4.44
N SER A 240 4.77 14.87 4.24
CA SER A 240 5.95 14.03 4.53
C SER A 240 6.33 13.98 6.00
N THR A 241 6.35 15.12 6.71
CA THR A 241 6.82 15.20 8.09
C THR A 241 5.70 15.34 9.11
N GLY A 242 4.58 15.98 8.74
CA GLY A 242 3.56 16.41 9.69
C GLY A 242 4.01 17.58 10.56
N TYR A 243 3.20 17.94 11.55
CA TYR A 243 3.50 19.01 12.49
C TYR A 243 4.65 18.63 13.45
N PRO A 244 5.42 19.61 13.96
CA PRO A 244 6.36 19.36 15.05
C PRO A 244 5.60 18.89 16.30
N ILE A 245 6.18 17.93 17.02
CA ILE A 245 5.64 17.36 18.26
C ILE A 245 6.63 17.45 19.44
N THR A 246 7.82 18.01 19.20
CA THR A 246 8.73 18.51 20.23
C THR A 246 9.31 19.85 19.77
N GLU A 247 9.85 20.64 20.70
CA GLU A 247 10.82 21.67 20.33
C GLU A 247 12.07 21.03 19.71
N ALA A 248 12.87 21.84 19.03
CA ALA A 248 14.19 21.43 18.58
C ALA A 248 15.19 21.47 19.74
N TYR A 249 16.10 20.49 19.78
CA TYR A 249 17.15 20.41 20.80
C TYR A 249 18.49 20.08 20.17
N TRP A 250 19.55 20.67 20.70
CA TRP A 250 20.90 20.15 20.46
C TRP A 250 21.11 18.86 21.25
N THR A 251 21.92 17.96 20.72
CA THR A 251 22.38 16.78 21.45
C THR A 251 23.73 16.35 20.92
N LYS A 252 24.49 15.61 21.73
CA LYS A 252 25.79 15.07 21.35
C LYS A 252 25.65 13.57 21.11
N VAL A 253 25.89 13.16 19.86
CA VAL A 253 25.75 11.77 19.42
C VAL A 253 26.91 11.37 18.53
N LYS A 254 27.20 10.06 18.47
CA LYS A 254 28.15 9.52 17.50
C LYS A 254 27.55 9.49 16.11
N VAL A 255 28.29 10.02 15.14
CA VAL A 255 28.00 9.94 13.70
C VAL A 255 29.28 9.46 13.01
N ALA A 256 29.21 8.33 12.32
CA ALA A 256 30.37 7.63 11.77
C ALA A 256 31.48 7.42 12.81
N GLY A 257 31.10 7.03 14.03
CA GLY A 257 31.98 6.76 15.17
C GLY A 257 32.58 7.99 15.86
N LYS A 258 32.27 9.21 15.39
CA LYS A 258 32.77 10.47 15.97
C LYS A 258 31.65 11.22 16.67
N GLU A 259 31.90 11.71 17.87
CA GLU A 259 30.96 12.60 18.58
C GLU A 259 30.75 13.89 17.79
N LYS A 260 29.49 14.25 17.56
CA LYS A 260 29.08 15.49 16.90
C LYS A 260 27.92 16.13 17.64
N ASP A 261 27.89 17.45 17.63
CA ASP A 261 26.70 18.22 18.01
C ASP A 261 25.69 18.18 16.85
N VAL A 262 24.51 17.68 17.15
CA VAL A 262 23.40 17.50 16.20
C VAL A 262 22.17 18.20 16.76
N LEU A 263 21.62 19.13 16.00
CA LEU A 263 20.30 19.69 16.28
C LEU A 263 19.26 18.69 15.75
N PHE A 264 18.27 18.32 16.54
CA PHE A 264 17.19 17.46 16.06
C PHE A 264 15.82 17.97 16.50
N GLN A 265 14.79 17.60 15.75
CA GLN A 265 13.39 17.86 16.11
C GLN A 265 12.51 16.70 15.67
N ALA A 266 11.56 16.33 16.53
CA ALA A 266 10.54 15.36 16.21
C ALA A 266 9.30 16.02 15.61
N PHE A 267 8.84 15.44 14.50
CA PHE A 267 7.57 15.72 13.84
C PHE A 267 6.71 14.46 13.89
N GLU A 268 5.42 14.58 13.61
CA GLU A 268 4.47 13.46 13.66
C GLU A 268 4.94 12.20 12.91
N ARG A 269 5.63 12.40 11.78
CA ARG A 269 5.99 11.34 10.82
C ARG A 269 7.50 11.20 10.62
N ARG A 270 8.31 12.15 11.06
CA ARG A 270 9.77 12.19 10.82
C ARG A 270 10.53 12.73 12.03
N ILE A 271 11.79 12.32 12.15
CA ILE A 271 12.80 13.05 12.90
C ILE A 271 13.66 13.78 11.87
N LEU A 272 13.89 15.07 12.06
CA LEU A 272 14.89 15.82 11.30
C LEU A 272 16.13 16.03 12.16
N THR A 273 17.30 15.88 11.54
CA THR A 273 18.60 16.17 12.15
C THR A 273 19.36 17.18 11.32
N TYR A 274 20.03 18.13 11.97
CA TYR A 274 20.91 19.12 11.36
C TYR A 274 22.32 19.02 11.95
N THR A 275 23.31 18.82 11.09
CA THR A 275 24.72 18.73 11.45
C THR A 275 25.51 19.77 10.65
N PRO A 276 25.96 20.90 11.25
CA PRO A 276 26.63 21.99 10.53
C PRO A 276 27.88 21.57 9.75
N SER A 277 28.57 20.54 10.24
CA SER A 277 29.82 20.04 9.65
C SER A 277 29.63 19.11 8.45
N ASN A 278 28.39 18.73 8.10
CA ASN A 278 28.12 17.92 6.91
C ASN A 278 28.17 18.79 5.62
N PRO A 279 28.40 18.18 4.44
CA PRO A 279 28.30 18.89 3.16
C PRO A 279 26.88 19.47 2.96
N ASP A 280 26.75 20.58 2.22
CA ASP A 280 25.49 21.36 2.14
C ASP A 280 24.23 20.55 1.78
N GLY A 281 24.35 19.58 0.87
CA GLY A 281 23.23 18.70 0.49
C GLY A 281 22.78 17.70 1.57
N TYR A 282 23.57 17.56 2.63
CA TYR A 282 23.44 16.54 3.69
C TYR A 282 23.53 17.16 5.10
N LYS A 283 23.44 18.50 5.19
CA LYS A 283 23.38 19.20 6.48
C LYS A 283 22.09 18.86 7.22
N VAL A 284 20.97 18.73 6.51
CA VAL A 284 19.70 18.26 7.05
C VAL A 284 19.39 16.88 6.48
N GLU A 285 19.05 15.95 7.36
CA GLU A 285 18.69 14.59 7.01
C GLU A 285 17.43 14.17 7.78
N MET A 286 16.59 13.37 7.13
CA MET A 286 15.54 12.64 7.83
C MET A 286 16.15 11.42 8.51
N GLY A 287 15.79 11.16 9.78
CA GLY A 287 16.17 9.93 10.47
C GLY A 287 15.60 8.70 9.76
N ASN A 288 16.23 7.53 9.96
CA ASN A 288 15.75 6.26 9.41
C ASN A 288 14.54 5.71 10.20
N VAL A 289 13.53 6.57 10.40
CA VAL A 289 12.39 6.30 11.28
C VAL A 289 11.54 5.13 10.79
N GLY A 290 11.54 4.83 9.47
CA GLY A 290 10.86 3.65 8.94
C GLY A 290 11.56 2.36 9.34
N GLN A 291 12.90 2.30 9.26
CA GLN A 291 13.68 1.16 9.79
C GLN A 291 13.50 1.02 11.31
N HIS A 292 13.52 2.13 12.05
CA HIS A 292 13.31 2.13 13.50
C HIS A 292 11.92 1.59 13.86
N TYR A 293 10.90 2.00 13.10
CA TYR A 293 9.55 1.53 13.31
C TYR A 293 9.40 0.03 13.01
N VAL A 294 10.06 -0.48 11.96
CA VAL A 294 10.12 -1.94 11.70
C VAL A 294 10.80 -2.69 12.84
N LYS A 295 11.89 -2.13 13.39
CA LYS A 295 12.57 -2.70 14.57
C LYS A 295 11.64 -2.73 15.78
N TRP A 296 10.93 -1.64 16.05
CA TRP A 296 10.03 -1.51 17.20
C TRP A 296 8.77 -2.39 17.06
N ARG A 297 8.09 -2.34 15.91
CA ARG A 297 6.81 -3.02 15.70
C ARG A 297 6.96 -4.50 15.38
N TYR A 298 7.96 -4.85 14.58
CA TYR A 298 8.13 -6.18 13.98
C TYR A 298 9.46 -6.85 14.34
N GLN A 299 10.16 -6.37 15.37
CA GLN A 299 11.44 -6.94 15.82
C GLN A 299 12.50 -7.00 14.71
N GLY A 300 12.43 -6.05 13.76
CA GLY A 300 13.39 -5.90 12.66
C GLY A 300 13.11 -6.79 11.46
N LYS A 301 12.05 -7.60 11.47
CA LYS A 301 11.67 -8.47 10.35
C LYS A 301 10.29 -8.08 9.86
N LEU A 302 10.24 -7.44 8.69
CA LEU A 302 8.96 -7.19 8.03
C LEU A 302 8.18 -8.49 7.87
N PRO A 303 6.85 -8.48 8.05
CA PRO A 303 6.01 -9.60 7.67
C PRO A 303 6.32 -10.00 6.23
N ALA A 304 6.63 -11.27 6.00
CA ALA A 304 6.82 -11.76 4.64
C ALA A 304 5.47 -11.65 3.91
N TYR A 305 5.49 -11.21 2.65
CA TYR A 305 4.31 -11.24 1.79
C TYR A 305 3.65 -12.64 1.73
N ASN A 306 4.43 -13.68 2.05
CA ASN A 306 3.99 -15.07 2.13
C ASN A 306 3.12 -15.42 3.35
N SER A 307 2.86 -14.50 4.28
CA SER A 307 1.78 -14.68 5.25
C SER A 307 1.39 -13.35 5.95
N PRO A 308 0.12 -12.92 5.87
CA PRO A 308 -0.84 -13.50 4.96
C PRO A 308 -1.77 -12.49 4.29
N ILE A 309 -2.25 -12.93 3.15
CA ILE A 309 -3.54 -12.59 2.56
C ILE A 309 -4.72 -13.01 3.48
N LEU A 310 -4.44 -13.56 4.67
CA LEU A 310 -5.44 -13.96 5.65
C LEU A 310 -6.16 -12.76 6.25
N PRO A 311 -5.62 -11.59 6.64
CA PRO A 311 -6.44 -10.51 7.19
C PRO A 311 -7.55 -10.07 6.24
N ILE A 312 -7.27 -9.98 4.93
CA ILE A 312 -8.31 -9.67 3.92
C ILE A 312 -9.37 -10.80 3.79
N PHE A 313 -9.03 -12.04 4.16
CA PHE A 313 -9.92 -13.20 4.13
C PHE A 313 -10.36 -13.75 5.51
N ALA A 314 -9.91 -13.16 6.62
CA ALA A 314 -10.09 -13.66 7.98
C ALA A 314 -11.24 -12.97 8.71
N GLY A 315 -11.76 -11.88 8.15
CA GLY A 315 -13.02 -11.28 8.59
C GLY A 315 -14.23 -12.15 8.25
N THR A 316 -15.37 -11.79 8.84
CA THR A 316 -16.66 -12.38 8.46
C THR A 316 -16.91 -12.13 6.98
N GLN A 317 -16.93 -13.20 6.20
CA GLN A 317 -17.15 -13.10 4.77
C GLN A 317 -18.62 -12.77 4.47
N PRO A 318 -18.90 -11.88 3.52
CA PRO A 318 -20.27 -11.51 3.21
C PRO A 318 -21.07 -12.70 2.71
N GLU A 319 -22.32 -12.77 3.19
CA GLU A 319 -23.19 -13.91 2.95
C GLU A 319 -23.85 -13.82 1.57
N TRP A 320 -24.02 -14.97 0.93
CA TRP A 320 -24.72 -15.06 -0.34
C TRP A 320 -26.22 -15.26 -0.12
N TYR A 321 -27.02 -14.68 -1.01
CA TYR A 321 -28.47 -14.76 -1.02
C TYR A 321 -28.98 -15.03 -2.42
N GLU A 322 -30.07 -15.79 -2.51
CA GLU A 322 -30.83 -16.05 -3.72
C GLU A 322 -32.14 -15.25 -3.65
N VAL A 323 -32.46 -14.54 -4.73
CA VAL A 323 -33.71 -13.80 -4.88
C VAL A 323 -34.88 -14.76 -5.02
N THR A 324 -35.92 -14.59 -4.19
CA THR A 324 -37.07 -15.49 -4.14
C THR A 324 -38.29 -14.95 -4.87
N SER A 325 -38.41 -13.63 -5.02
CA SER A 325 -39.50 -12.99 -5.77
C SER A 325 -39.23 -13.00 -7.28
N ASP A 326 -40.30 -13.02 -8.07
CA ASP A 326 -40.19 -13.00 -9.54
C ASP A 326 -39.46 -11.75 -10.03
N MET A 327 -39.67 -10.63 -9.35
CA MET A 327 -38.97 -9.36 -9.57
C MET A 327 -38.70 -8.69 -8.22
N LEU A 328 -37.51 -8.12 -8.06
CA LEU A 328 -37.08 -7.39 -6.86
C LEU A 328 -36.40 -6.09 -7.30
N ASN A 329 -36.99 -4.96 -6.91
CA ASN A 329 -36.41 -3.65 -7.22
C ASN A 329 -35.21 -3.37 -6.33
N VAL A 330 -34.12 -2.94 -6.96
CA VAL A 330 -32.91 -2.44 -6.30
C VAL A 330 -33.11 -0.97 -5.94
N ARG A 331 -32.68 -0.58 -4.74
CA ARG A 331 -32.84 0.78 -4.21
C ARG A 331 -31.50 1.43 -3.90
N THR A 332 -31.41 2.75 -4.02
CA THR A 332 -30.23 3.52 -3.60
C THR A 332 -30.20 3.83 -2.09
N GLY A 333 -31.15 3.28 -1.33
CA GLY A 333 -31.22 3.34 0.12
C GLY A 333 -32.19 2.30 0.68
N PRO A 334 -32.24 2.12 2.01
CA PRO A 334 -33.01 1.05 2.65
C PRO A 334 -34.50 1.42 2.80
N GLY A 335 -35.17 1.61 1.67
CA GLY A 335 -36.59 1.96 1.62
C GLY A 335 -37.11 2.11 0.19
N THR A 336 -38.41 1.98 0.01
CA THR A 336 -39.11 2.11 -1.28
C THR A 336 -39.19 3.55 -1.78
N SER A 337 -39.09 4.52 -0.88
CA SER A 337 -38.99 5.95 -1.22
C SER A 337 -37.65 6.32 -1.86
N PHE A 338 -36.60 5.50 -1.68
CA PHE A 338 -35.34 5.69 -2.39
C PHE A 338 -35.50 5.29 -3.85
N PRO A 339 -34.94 6.07 -4.79
CA PRO A 339 -35.08 5.77 -6.20
C PRO A 339 -34.40 4.45 -6.55
N ASN A 340 -34.85 3.84 -7.65
CA ASN A 340 -34.05 2.83 -8.31
C ASN A 340 -32.76 3.49 -8.83
N PRO A 341 -31.64 2.76 -8.91
CA PRO A 341 -30.44 3.30 -9.53
C PRO A 341 -30.74 3.66 -10.99
N THR A 342 -30.30 4.84 -11.43
CA THR A 342 -30.57 5.28 -12.80
C THR A 342 -29.76 4.46 -13.81
N GLN A 343 -30.42 3.97 -14.85
CA GLN A 343 -29.73 3.45 -16.02
C GLN A 343 -29.15 4.63 -16.79
N THR A 344 -27.87 4.54 -17.14
CA THR A 344 -27.36 5.32 -18.27
C THR A 344 -26.90 4.34 -19.33
N ASP A 345 -26.89 4.75 -20.60
CA ASP A 345 -26.34 3.95 -21.72
C ASP A 345 -24.85 3.61 -21.55
N VAL A 346 -24.24 4.16 -20.50
CA VAL A 346 -22.82 4.20 -20.22
C VAL A 346 -22.49 3.42 -18.92
N LEU A 347 -23.42 3.38 -17.95
CA LEU A 347 -23.31 2.72 -16.64
C LEU A 347 -24.62 1.98 -16.30
N PRO A 348 -24.86 0.77 -16.84
CA PRO A 348 -26.07 0.00 -16.52
C PRO A 348 -25.97 -0.65 -15.14
N TYR A 349 -26.42 0.03 -14.09
CA TYR A 349 -26.62 -0.60 -12.78
C TYR A 349 -27.80 -1.57 -12.82
N LEU A 350 -27.71 -2.64 -12.03
CA LEU A 350 -28.85 -3.49 -11.71
C LEU A 350 -29.97 -2.67 -11.07
N GLN A 351 -31.06 -2.46 -11.82
CA GLN A 351 -32.29 -1.86 -11.30
C GLN A 351 -33.23 -2.90 -10.70
N GLN A 352 -33.18 -4.12 -11.23
CA GLN A 352 -34.04 -5.21 -10.86
C GLN A 352 -33.22 -6.48 -10.78
N LEU A 353 -33.60 -7.32 -9.83
CA LEU A 353 -33.17 -8.71 -9.77
C LEU A 353 -34.39 -9.58 -10.00
N TYR A 354 -34.14 -10.79 -10.50
CA TYR A 354 -35.17 -11.78 -10.77
C TYR A 354 -34.95 -13.01 -9.92
N LYS A 355 -36.00 -13.81 -9.77
CA LYS A 355 -35.96 -15.08 -9.05
C LYS A 355 -34.77 -15.93 -9.47
N GLY A 356 -34.04 -16.45 -8.48
CA GLY A 356 -32.83 -17.24 -8.69
C GLY A 356 -31.56 -16.42 -8.90
N ASN A 357 -31.62 -15.10 -9.06
CA ASN A 357 -30.41 -14.27 -9.07
C ASN A 357 -29.68 -14.37 -7.73
N HIS A 358 -28.35 -14.31 -7.77
CA HIS A 358 -27.50 -14.40 -6.60
C HIS A 358 -26.86 -13.04 -6.30
N ILE A 359 -26.94 -12.62 -5.04
CA ILE A 359 -26.28 -11.42 -4.54
C ILE A 359 -25.47 -11.73 -3.30
N GLN A 360 -24.42 -10.96 -3.08
CA GLN A 360 -23.58 -11.04 -1.89
C GLN A 360 -23.87 -9.84 -1.00
N ALA A 361 -24.31 -10.05 0.23
CA ALA A 361 -24.67 -8.99 1.15
C ALA A 361 -23.44 -8.50 1.91
N LEU A 362 -23.02 -7.26 1.63
CA LEU A 362 -21.90 -6.59 2.29
C LEU A 362 -22.25 -6.23 3.73
N LYS A 363 -23.47 -5.76 3.96
CA LYS A 363 -24.00 -5.49 5.30
C LYS A 363 -25.52 -5.52 5.35
N THR A 364 -26.07 -5.79 6.54
CA THR A 364 -27.49 -5.63 6.84
C THR A 364 -27.72 -4.30 7.54
N VAL A 365 -28.68 -3.51 7.06
CA VAL A 365 -29.06 -2.21 7.64
C VAL A 365 -30.55 -2.19 7.97
N LYS A 366 -30.95 -1.27 8.85
CA LYS A 366 -32.36 -1.02 9.16
C LYS A 366 -32.95 -0.02 8.19
N GLY A 367 -34.21 -0.22 7.82
CA GLY A 367 -34.92 0.57 6.82
C GLY A 367 -36.44 0.48 6.92
N GLU A 368 -37.11 0.81 5.82
CA GLU A 368 -38.57 0.71 5.72
C GLU A 368 -39.06 -0.73 5.93
N LYS A 369 -40.15 -0.90 6.68
CA LYS A 369 -40.81 -2.18 6.91
C LYS A 369 -41.79 -2.47 5.78
N LEU A 370 -41.50 -3.47 4.96
CA LEU A 370 -42.39 -3.86 3.86
C LEU A 370 -43.28 -5.05 4.20
N ASP A 371 -42.85 -5.91 5.12
CA ASP A 371 -43.61 -7.05 5.61
C ASP A 371 -43.42 -7.26 7.12
N GLY A 372 -44.54 -7.23 7.85
CA GLY A 372 -44.60 -7.44 9.30
C GLY A 372 -43.63 -6.57 10.09
N ALA A 373 -42.84 -7.21 10.95
CA ALA A 373 -41.84 -6.54 11.79
C ALA A 373 -40.45 -6.44 11.13
N ASN A 374 -40.24 -7.01 9.94
CA ASN A 374 -38.92 -7.06 9.31
C ASN A 374 -38.55 -5.71 8.68
N ASP A 375 -37.56 -5.05 9.27
CA ASP A 375 -36.98 -3.78 8.83
C ASP A 375 -35.58 -3.95 8.22
N ASN A 376 -35.15 -5.19 7.92
CA ASN A 376 -33.82 -5.45 7.40
C ASN A 376 -33.74 -5.24 5.88
N TRP A 377 -32.74 -4.49 5.46
CA TRP A 377 -32.31 -4.31 4.08
C TRP A 377 -30.86 -4.77 3.92
N LEU A 378 -30.56 -5.41 2.79
CA LEU A 378 -29.22 -5.89 2.48
C LEU A 378 -28.56 -4.91 1.51
N GLN A 379 -27.42 -4.34 1.89
CA GLN A 379 -26.54 -3.66 0.95
C GLN A 379 -25.71 -4.69 0.22
N PHE A 380 -25.74 -4.71 -1.11
CA PHE A 380 -25.00 -5.68 -1.93
C PHE A 380 -24.02 -5.03 -2.93
N TYR A 381 -23.98 -3.71 -2.97
CA TYR A 381 -23.06 -2.93 -3.80
C TYR A 381 -22.74 -1.60 -3.12
N GLU A 382 -21.54 -1.08 -3.36
CA GLU A 382 -21.05 0.22 -2.85
C GLU A 382 -20.66 1.13 -4.01
N ASN A 383 -20.84 2.45 -3.86
CA ASN A 383 -20.48 3.46 -4.87
C ASN A 383 -21.07 3.19 -6.28
N PRO A 384 -22.39 3.45 -6.47
CA PRO A 384 -23.36 3.92 -5.47
C PRO A 384 -23.81 2.80 -4.53
N ASP A 385 -24.30 3.13 -3.35
CA ASP A 385 -24.84 2.12 -2.44
C ASP A 385 -26.14 1.55 -2.97
N LEU A 386 -26.22 0.22 -3.12
CA LEU A 386 -27.41 -0.49 -3.62
C LEU A 386 -27.94 -1.48 -2.60
N PHE A 387 -29.26 -1.47 -2.44
CA PHE A 387 -29.98 -2.19 -1.40
C PHE A 387 -31.12 -3.02 -1.97
N VAL A 388 -31.42 -4.13 -1.31
CA VAL A 388 -32.66 -4.90 -1.49
C VAL A 388 -33.31 -5.23 -0.17
N TYR A 389 -34.62 -5.42 -0.18
CA TYR A 389 -35.36 -5.84 1.01
C TYR A 389 -35.07 -7.30 1.34
N SER A 390 -34.70 -7.59 2.59
CA SER A 390 -34.30 -8.93 3.01
C SER A 390 -35.43 -9.97 2.93
N GLY A 391 -36.69 -9.55 3.01
CA GLY A 391 -37.85 -10.46 2.94
C GLY A 391 -38.05 -11.09 1.55
N ASN A 392 -37.41 -10.56 0.51
CA ASN A 392 -37.49 -11.07 -0.87
C ASN A 392 -36.26 -11.87 -1.30
N VAL A 393 -35.43 -12.28 -0.35
CA VAL A 393 -34.28 -13.13 -0.59
C VAL A 393 -34.21 -14.23 0.47
N LYS A 394 -33.52 -15.33 0.15
CA LYS A 394 -33.18 -16.39 1.10
C LYS A 394 -31.67 -16.56 1.12
N LYS A 395 -31.12 -16.90 2.29
CA LYS A 395 -29.69 -17.19 2.41
C LYS A 395 -29.32 -18.38 1.51
N LEU A 396 -28.24 -18.23 0.76
CA LEU A 396 -27.70 -19.24 -0.14
C LEU A 396 -26.46 -19.87 0.50
N THR A 397 -26.51 -21.19 0.69
CA THR A 397 -25.31 -21.95 1.08
C THR A 397 -24.44 -22.17 -0.16
N LEU A 398 -23.21 -21.65 -0.12
CA LEU A 398 -22.28 -21.87 -1.22
C LEU A 398 -21.91 -23.35 -1.36
N PRO A 399 -21.89 -23.90 -2.59
CA PRO A 399 -21.39 -25.25 -2.81
C PRO A 399 -19.91 -25.37 -2.40
N ASP A 400 -19.43 -26.61 -2.25
CA ASP A 400 -18.01 -26.86 -2.04
C ASP A 400 -17.21 -26.53 -3.28
N MET A 401 -16.05 -25.91 -3.08
CA MET A 401 -15.12 -25.62 -4.16
C MET A 401 -14.60 -26.96 -4.71
N PRO A 402 -14.72 -27.24 -6.02
CA PRO A 402 -14.11 -28.43 -6.60
C PRO A 402 -12.61 -28.46 -6.31
N THR A 403 -12.07 -29.62 -5.96
CA THR A 403 -10.64 -29.77 -5.72
C THR A 403 -9.87 -29.39 -6.99
N PRO A 404 -9.01 -28.35 -6.97
CA PRO A 404 -8.22 -28.00 -8.13
C PRO A 404 -7.23 -29.13 -8.45
N PRO A 405 -7.00 -29.47 -9.74
CA PRO A 405 -6.07 -30.55 -10.11
C PRO A 405 -4.60 -30.22 -9.83
N GLN A 406 -4.27 -28.96 -9.54
CA GLN A 406 -2.93 -28.51 -9.20
C GLN A 406 -2.97 -27.57 -7.98
N THR A 407 -1.93 -27.63 -7.15
CA THR A 407 -1.71 -26.70 -6.03
C THR A 407 -0.43 -25.90 -6.28
N PHE A 408 -0.43 -24.64 -5.84
CA PHE A 408 0.72 -23.73 -5.98
C PHE A 408 1.20 -23.28 -4.61
N SER A 409 2.49 -22.95 -4.50
CA SER A 409 3.06 -22.39 -3.28
C SER A 409 2.61 -20.96 -3.04
N GLY A 410 2.39 -20.60 -1.79
CA GLY A 410 1.93 -19.26 -1.43
C GLY A 410 0.49 -19.02 -1.90
N PRO A 411 0.05 -17.75 -1.92
CA PRO A 411 -1.30 -17.38 -2.35
C PRO A 411 -1.56 -17.60 -3.84
N TRP A 412 -2.73 -18.12 -4.19
CA TRP A 412 -3.17 -18.30 -5.58
C TRP A 412 -4.70 -18.36 -5.70
N VAL A 413 -5.20 -18.05 -6.90
CA VAL A 413 -6.62 -18.05 -7.24
C VAL A 413 -6.94 -19.29 -8.05
N ALA A 414 -7.98 -20.02 -7.68
CA ALA A 414 -8.54 -21.13 -8.42
C ALA A 414 -9.90 -20.72 -9.01
N VAL A 415 -10.13 -20.98 -10.30
CA VAL A 415 -11.43 -20.74 -10.97
C VAL A 415 -11.92 -22.04 -11.58
N SER A 416 -13.07 -22.53 -11.12
CA SER A 416 -13.77 -23.66 -11.73
C SER A 416 -14.86 -23.16 -12.67
N LEU A 417 -14.70 -23.46 -13.96
CA LEU A 417 -15.65 -23.07 -15.00
C LEU A 417 -16.93 -23.93 -14.94
N SER A 418 -16.84 -25.22 -14.59
CA SER A 418 -18.01 -26.10 -14.47
C SER A 418 -18.92 -25.77 -13.30
N LYS A 419 -18.37 -25.22 -12.20
CA LYS A 419 -19.14 -24.79 -11.04
C LYS A 419 -19.38 -23.30 -10.96
N GLN A 420 -18.79 -22.51 -11.86
CA GLN A 420 -18.88 -21.05 -11.82
C GLN A 420 -18.47 -20.49 -10.45
N MET A 421 -17.33 -20.98 -9.96
CA MET A 421 -16.78 -20.63 -8.65
C MET A 421 -15.34 -20.14 -8.75
N MET A 422 -14.98 -19.27 -7.81
CA MET A 422 -13.62 -18.84 -7.55
C MET A 422 -13.26 -19.14 -6.11
N ALA A 423 -12.00 -19.47 -5.87
CA ALA A 423 -11.44 -19.62 -4.54
C ALA A 423 -10.04 -19.01 -4.46
N VAL A 424 -9.67 -18.54 -3.28
CA VAL A 424 -8.30 -18.15 -2.97
C VAL A 424 -7.72 -19.13 -1.98
N TYR A 425 -6.53 -19.62 -2.29
CA TYR A 425 -5.77 -20.57 -1.50
C TYR A 425 -4.44 -19.96 -1.08
N ASP A 426 -3.85 -20.47 0.00
CA ASP A 426 -2.43 -20.34 0.33
C ASP A 426 -1.82 -21.73 0.48
N GLY A 427 -1.00 -22.14 -0.48
CA GLY A 427 -0.66 -23.55 -0.60
C GLY A 427 -1.94 -24.38 -0.82
N PRO A 428 -2.16 -25.46 -0.05
CA PRO A 428 -3.40 -26.24 -0.09
C PRO A 428 -4.53 -25.64 0.76
N LYS A 429 -4.28 -24.60 1.56
CA LYS A 429 -5.26 -24.06 2.51
C LYS A 429 -6.24 -23.15 1.79
N LEU A 430 -7.53 -23.53 1.77
CA LEU A 430 -8.60 -22.65 1.29
C LEU A 430 -8.73 -21.45 2.24
N LEU A 431 -8.61 -20.24 1.70
CA LEU A 431 -8.78 -18.98 2.44
C LEU A 431 -10.15 -18.36 2.19
N TYR A 432 -10.62 -18.43 0.95
CA TYR A 432 -11.86 -17.79 0.52
C TYR A 432 -12.48 -18.52 -0.65
N LYS A 433 -13.82 -18.49 -0.76
CA LYS A 433 -14.55 -18.98 -1.94
C LYS A 433 -15.75 -18.08 -2.22
N SER A 434 -16.05 -17.92 -3.50
CA SER A 434 -17.19 -17.14 -3.97
C SER A 434 -17.72 -17.63 -5.32
N LEU A 435 -18.85 -17.08 -5.75
CA LEU A 435 -19.46 -17.36 -7.04
C LEU A 435 -18.95 -16.36 -8.09
N ILE A 436 -18.79 -16.83 -9.33
CA ILE A 436 -18.37 -16.01 -10.48
C ILE A 436 -19.30 -16.24 -11.66
N SER A 437 -19.13 -15.47 -12.74
CA SER A 437 -19.69 -15.79 -14.05
C SER A 437 -18.62 -15.63 -15.13
N SER A 438 -18.22 -16.73 -15.73
CA SER A 438 -17.13 -16.79 -16.72
C SER A 438 -17.63 -16.48 -18.13
N GLY A 439 -16.72 -16.66 -19.10
CA GLY A 439 -16.96 -16.51 -20.53
C GLY A 439 -17.92 -17.54 -21.11
N VAL A 440 -18.80 -17.08 -22.01
CA VAL A 440 -19.78 -17.93 -22.69
C VAL A 440 -19.09 -18.76 -23.77
N SER A 441 -19.09 -20.08 -23.59
CA SER A 441 -18.61 -20.99 -24.63
C SER A 441 -19.64 -21.16 -25.73
N ARG A 442 -19.21 -21.00 -26.99
CA ARG A 442 -20.05 -21.29 -28.18
C ARG A 442 -19.30 -22.20 -29.15
N PRO A 443 -19.20 -23.51 -28.83
CA PRO A 443 -18.51 -24.47 -29.68
C PRO A 443 -19.11 -24.46 -31.09
N GLY A 444 -18.25 -24.30 -32.11
CA GLY A 444 -18.67 -24.29 -33.52
C GLY A 444 -18.85 -22.91 -34.16
N ASP A 445 -18.77 -21.83 -33.37
CA ASP A 445 -18.73 -20.45 -33.90
C ASP A 445 -17.58 -19.66 -33.26
N PRO A 446 -16.36 -19.73 -33.83
CA PRO A 446 -15.19 -19.02 -33.30
C PRO A 446 -15.36 -17.50 -33.23
N THR A 447 -16.30 -16.92 -33.99
CA THR A 447 -16.52 -15.47 -33.99
C THR A 447 -17.35 -15.00 -32.81
N ARG A 448 -17.98 -15.94 -32.09
CA ARG A 448 -18.83 -15.70 -30.92
C ARG A 448 -18.47 -16.59 -29.74
N ASP A 449 -17.34 -17.28 -29.81
CA ASP A 449 -16.82 -18.09 -28.72
C ASP A 449 -16.06 -17.19 -27.77
N PHE A 450 -16.64 -16.99 -26.60
CA PHE A 450 -16.09 -16.13 -25.56
C PHE A 450 -15.61 -16.95 -24.37
N SER A 451 -15.19 -18.19 -24.61
CA SER A 451 -14.71 -19.10 -23.57
C SER A 451 -13.58 -18.49 -22.76
N THR A 452 -13.67 -18.55 -21.43
CA THR A 452 -12.51 -18.24 -20.57
C THR A 452 -11.46 -19.34 -20.75
N PRO A 453 -10.19 -18.99 -21.05
CA PRO A 453 -9.15 -19.98 -21.30
C PRO A 453 -8.80 -20.73 -20.02
N THR A 454 -8.57 -22.03 -20.14
CA THR A 454 -8.05 -22.86 -19.04
C THR A 454 -6.52 -22.82 -19.02
N GLY A 455 -5.92 -22.98 -17.84
CA GLY A 455 -4.47 -22.95 -17.68
C GLY A 455 -4.00 -22.29 -16.39
N SER A 456 -2.68 -22.16 -16.26
CA SER A 456 -2.03 -21.46 -15.17
C SER A 456 -1.50 -20.12 -15.66
N PHE A 457 -2.06 -19.04 -15.13
CA PHE A 457 -1.77 -17.67 -15.48
C PHE A 457 -1.23 -16.89 -14.29
N LYS A 458 -0.89 -15.62 -14.50
CA LYS A 458 -0.29 -14.74 -13.50
C LYS A 458 -0.98 -13.39 -13.52
N ILE A 459 -1.37 -12.87 -12.35
CA ILE A 459 -1.91 -11.51 -12.26
C ILE A 459 -0.87 -10.53 -12.81
N GLU A 460 -1.27 -9.72 -13.79
CA GLU A 460 -0.43 -8.72 -14.42
C GLU A 460 -0.19 -7.53 -13.49
N GLY A 461 1.06 -7.08 -13.40
CA GLY A 461 1.46 -5.97 -12.53
C GLY A 461 1.61 -4.65 -13.26
N SER A 462 1.97 -4.68 -14.55
CA SER A 462 2.24 -3.47 -15.34
C SER A 462 0.98 -2.69 -15.71
N TYR A 463 -0.18 -3.35 -15.75
CA TYR A 463 -1.47 -2.72 -16.01
C TYR A 463 -2.58 -3.35 -15.16
N ARG A 464 -2.96 -2.65 -14.10
CA ARG A 464 -3.96 -3.12 -13.13
C ARG A 464 -4.86 -1.97 -12.67
N PRO A 465 -5.87 -1.59 -13.47
CA PRO A 465 -6.68 -0.43 -13.16
C PRO A 465 -7.74 -0.74 -12.11
N LYS A 466 -7.85 0.15 -11.12
CA LYS A 466 -8.95 0.10 -10.14
C LYS A 466 -10.32 0.40 -10.78
N SER A 467 -10.34 1.17 -11.87
CA SER A 467 -11.52 1.46 -12.65
C SER A 467 -11.11 1.72 -14.09
N GLN A 468 -11.81 1.12 -15.06
CA GLN A 468 -11.59 1.41 -16.47
C GLN A 468 -12.86 1.25 -17.29
N ALA A 469 -12.87 1.88 -18.46
CA ALA A 469 -13.79 1.52 -19.52
C ALA A 469 -13.37 0.18 -20.13
N MET A 470 -14.32 -0.72 -20.36
CA MET A 470 -14.11 -1.95 -21.13
C MET A 470 -15.04 -1.97 -22.34
N THR A 471 -14.46 -2.18 -23.51
CA THR A 471 -15.18 -2.29 -24.79
C THR A 471 -14.71 -3.53 -25.52
N GLY A 472 -15.63 -4.27 -26.15
CA GLY A 472 -15.27 -5.50 -26.85
C GLY A 472 -16.47 -6.25 -27.42
N GLY A 473 -16.26 -7.55 -27.67
CA GLY A 473 -17.25 -8.49 -28.20
C GLY A 473 -17.42 -8.42 -29.72
N ALA A 474 -17.57 -7.22 -30.29
CA ALA A 474 -17.54 -6.99 -31.74
C ALA A 474 -16.88 -5.64 -32.07
N SER A 475 -16.31 -5.49 -33.27
CA SER A 475 -15.71 -4.22 -33.71
C SER A 475 -16.75 -3.20 -34.18
N ASP A 476 -17.93 -3.67 -34.60
CA ASP A 476 -19.05 -2.83 -35.05
C ASP A 476 -20.02 -2.57 -33.90
N LYS A 477 -20.29 -1.30 -33.60
CA LYS A 477 -21.24 -0.88 -32.55
C LYS A 477 -22.69 -1.30 -32.83
N ALA A 478 -23.03 -1.60 -34.09
CA ALA A 478 -24.34 -2.12 -34.46
C ALA A 478 -24.49 -3.63 -34.21
N ASN A 479 -23.39 -4.34 -33.91
CA ASN A 479 -23.43 -5.77 -33.63
C ASN A 479 -24.00 -6.02 -32.22
N PRO A 480 -24.94 -6.96 -32.04
CA PRO A 480 -25.53 -7.27 -30.73
C PRO A 480 -24.53 -7.82 -29.70
N ASP A 481 -23.36 -8.30 -30.12
CA ASP A 481 -22.28 -8.73 -29.23
C ASP A 481 -21.32 -7.58 -28.86
N TYR A 482 -21.46 -6.37 -29.45
CA TYR A 482 -20.69 -5.19 -29.01
C TYR A 482 -21.11 -4.78 -27.60
N TYR A 483 -20.14 -4.55 -26.74
CA TYR A 483 -20.36 -3.94 -25.44
C TYR A 483 -19.43 -2.75 -25.18
N ARG A 484 -19.93 -1.83 -24.36
CA ARG A 484 -19.15 -0.78 -23.71
C ARG A 484 -19.65 -0.63 -22.28
N LEU A 485 -18.75 -0.86 -21.34
CA LEU A 485 -19.01 -0.78 -19.91
C LEU A 485 -18.05 0.25 -19.33
N GLU A 486 -18.56 1.34 -18.79
CA GLU A 486 -17.71 2.29 -18.06
C GLU A 486 -17.51 1.83 -16.61
N GLN A 487 -16.43 2.31 -15.99
CA GLN A 487 -16.14 2.11 -14.58
C GLN A 487 -16.17 0.65 -14.10
N VAL A 488 -15.66 -0.27 -14.91
CA VAL A 488 -15.41 -1.65 -14.47
C VAL A 488 -14.33 -1.61 -13.39
N ARG A 489 -14.68 -2.02 -12.17
CA ARG A 489 -13.82 -1.85 -10.99
C ARG A 489 -12.95 -3.07 -10.70
N ASN A 490 -11.82 -2.82 -10.04
CA ASN A 490 -10.93 -3.83 -9.48
C ASN A 490 -10.43 -4.83 -10.54
N VAL A 491 -9.89 -4.34 -11.65
CA VAL A 491 -9.51 -5.16 -12.79
C VAL A 491 -8.14 -5.80 -12.56
N SER A 492 -8.11 -7.13 -12.49
CA SER A 492 -6.89 -7.92 -12.40
C SER A 492 -6.74 -8.77 -13.67
N TYR A 493 -6.00 -8.24 -14.64
CA TYR A 493 -5.61 -8.99 -15.84
C TYR A 493 -4.74 -10.18 -15.48
N PHE A 494 -4.91 -11.29 -16.19
CA PHE A 494 -4.08 -12.49 -15.98
C PHE A 494 -3.56 -13.11 -17.29
N HIS A 495 -4.20 -12.82 -18.43
CA HIS A 495 -3.80 -13.31 -19.73
C HIS A 495 -4.37 -12.40 -20.80
N GLU A 496 -3.55 -11.81 -21.66
CA GLU A 496 -4.02 -10.90 -22.74
C GLU A 496 -5.06 -9.88 -22.22
N ASP A 497 -6.28 -9.88 -22.78
CA ASP A 497 -7.40 -9.05 -22.36
C ASP A 497 -8.35 -9.74 -21.36
N TYR A 498 -8.03 -10.96 -20.91
CA TYR A 498 -8.75 -11.69 -19.87
C TYR A 498 -8.38 -11.21 -18.47
N SER A 499 -9.40 -10.87 -17.69
CA SER A 499 -9.26 -10.37 -16.33
C SER A 499 -10.31 -10.94 -15.38
N ILE A 500 -10.00 -10.91 -14.09
CA ILE A 500 -10.99 -10.98 -13.02
C ILE A 500 -11.34 -9.54 -12.67
N HIS A 501 -12.63 -9.19 -12.70
CA HIS A 501 -13.06 -7.82 -12.41
C HIS A 501 -14.44 -7.79 -11.76
N GLY A 502 -14.77 -6.64 -11.19
CA GLY A 502 -16.04 -6.39 -10.53
C GLY A 502 -17.16 -6.13 -11.55
N THR A 503 -18.33 -6.70 -11.28
CA THR A 503 -19.47 -6.68 -12.19
C THR A 503 -20.70 -6.12 -11.51
N TYR A 504 -21.29 -5.09 -12.13
CA TYR A 504 -22.43 -4.34 -11.58
C TYR A 504 -23.71 -4.44 -12.42
N TRP A 505 -23.62 -5.04 -13.61
CA TRP A 505 -24.68 -5.07 -14.61
C TRP A 505 -25.45 -6.40 -14.67
N HIS A 506 -25.10 -7.38 -13.82
CA HIS A 506 -25.82 -8.64 -13.68
C HIS A 506 -25.56 -9.35 -12.34
N ALA A 507 -26.42 -10.31 -12.01
CA ALA A 507 -26.37 -11.11 -10.79
C ALA A 507 -26.38 -12.64 -11.06
N SER A 508 -25.91 -13.07 -12.22
CA SER A 508 -25.86 -14.48 -12.65
C SER A 508 -24.70 -15.31 -12.04
N PHE A 509 -24.12 -14.87 -10.93
CA PHE A 509 -22.95 -15.51 -10.32
C PHE A 509 -23.26 -16.93 -9.85
N GLY A 510 -22.48 -17.92 -10.26
CA GLY A 510 -22.70 -19.32 -9.91
C GLY A 510 -23.85 -20.00 -10.65
N ILE A 511 -24.56 -19.27 -11.54
CA ILE A 511 -25.73 -19.80 -12.27
C ILE A 511 -25.32 -20.28 -13.66
N TYR A 512 -24.71 -19.41 -14.46
CA TYR A 512 -24.20 -19.71 -15.80
C TYR A 512 -23.15 -18.69 -16.27
N PRO A 513 -22.31 -19.03 -17.26
CA PRO A 513 -21.40 -18.09 -17.89
C PRO A 513 -22.16 -16.95 -18.59
N ARG A 514 -21.62 -15.73 -18.55
CA ARG A 514 -22.27 -14.53 -19.10
C ARG A 514 -21.29 -13.52 -19.72
N SER A 515 -20.00 -13.76 -19.62
CA SER A 515 -18.96 -12.81 -20.02
C SER A 515 -18.49 -13.02 -21.46
N HIS A 516 -17.69 -12.06 -21.94
CA HIS A 516 -16.94 -12.14 -23.20
C HIS A 516 -15.51 -12.70 -23.01
N GLY A 517 -15.29 -13.55 -22.01
CA GLY A 517 -14.00 -14.18 -21.70
C GLY A 517 -13.54 -13.93 -20.27
N CYS A 518 -13.76 -12.72 -19.74
CA CYS A 518 -13.40 -12.35 -18.37
C CYS A 518 -14.12 -13.18 -17.30
N VAL A 519 -13.58 -13.20 -16.08
CA VAL A 519 -14.23 -13.80 -14.92
C VAL A 519 -14.94 -12.68 -14.16
N ASN A 520 -16.26 -12.59 -14.32
CA ASN A 520 -17.07 -11.64 -13.57
C ASN A 520 -17.17 -12.09 -12.12
N ALA A 521 -16.81 -11.21 -11.19
CA ALA A 521 -17.04 -11.38 -9.76
C ALA A 521 -17.89 -10.23 -9.23
N THR A 522 -18.39 -10.34 -7.99
CA THR A 522 -18.94 -9.14 -7.32
C THR A 522 -17.82 -8.10 -7.19
N VAL A 523 -18.16 -6.82 -7.06
CA VAL A 523 -17.10 -5.80 -6.90
C VAL A 523 -16.26 -6.01 -5.64
N TYR A 524 -16.89 -6.51 -4.57
CA TYR A 524 -16.20 -6.91 -3.34
C TYR A 524 -15.20 -8.04 -3.62
N ASP A 525 -15.66 -9.13 -4.24
CA ASP A 525 -14.81 -10.28 -4.57
C ASP A 525 -13.65 -9.91 -5.50
N ALA A 526 -13.93 -9.12 -6.54
CA ALA A 526 -12.89 -8.63 -7.44
C ALA A 526 -11.89 -7.72 -6.70
N GLY A 527 -12.36 -6.94 -5.73
CA GLY A 527 -11.51 -6.12 -4.88
C GLY A 527 -10.62 -6.95 -3.95
N LEU A 528 -11.08 -8.11 -3.48
CA LEU A 528 -10.23 -9.06 -2.77
C LEU A 528 -9.12 -9.61 -3.68
N ILE A 529 -9.46 -9.98 -4.92
CA ILE A 529 -8.45 -10.43 -5.90
C ILE A 529 -7.49 -9.31 -6.28
N TYR A 530 -7.97 -8.07 -6.39
CA TYR A 530 -7.17 -6.89 -6.70
C TYR A 530 -6.08 -6.60 -5.66
N GLN A 531 -6.24 -7.09 -4.43
CA GLN A 531 -5.23 -6.92 -3.36
C GLN A 531 -4.12 -7.98 -3.40
N LEU A 532 -4.29 -9.06 -4.17
CA LEU A 532 -3.27 -10.09 -4.34
C LEU A 532 -2.08 -9.54 -5.15
N LYS A 533 -0.86 -10.05 -4.93
CA LYS A 533 0.36 -9.56 -5.59
C LYS A 533 0.26 -9.68 -7.09
N ALA A 534 0.88 -8.75 -7.82
CA ALA A 534 1.32 -9.04 -9.18
C ALA A 534 2.15 -10.34 -9.19
N GLY A 535 1.93 -11.19 -10.19
CA GLY A 535 2.54 -12.52 -10.27
C GLY A 535 1.86 -13.60 -9.41
N THR A 536 0.78 -13.29 -8.70
CA THR A 536 -0.07 -14.31 -8.05
C THR A 536 -0.63 -15.25 -9.13
N THR A 537 -0.57 -16.57 -8.88
CA THR A 537 -1.11 -17.54 -9.85
C THR A 537 -2.63 -17.44 -9.93
N VAL A 538 -3.17 -17.42 -11.15
CA VAL A 538 -4.59 -17.65 -11.45
C VAL A 538 -4.68 -18.97 -12.20
N PHE A 539 -5.28 -19.99 -11.59
CA PHE A 539 -5.42 -21.31 -12.17
C PHE A 539 -6.88 -21.56 -12.55
N ILE A 540 -7.12 -21.68 -13.85
CA ILE A 540 -8.46 -21.84 -14.42
C ILE A 540 -8.60 -23.27 -14.94
N TYR A 541 -9.62 -23.97 -14.47
CA TYR A 541 -9.88 -25.37 -14.79
C TYR A 541 -11.38 -25.61 -14.97
N MET A 542 -11.72 -26.75 -15.54
CA MET A 542 -13.11 -27.18 -15.70
C MET A 542 -13.74 -27.47 -14.34
#